data_AF-A0A349B3A0-F1
#
_entry.id   AF-A0A349B3A0-F1
#
_cell.length_a   1.000
_cell.length_b   1.000
_cell.length_c   1.000
_cell.angle_alpha   90.00
_cell.angle_beta   90.00
_cell.angle_gamma   90.00
#
_symmetry.space_group_name_H-M   'P 1'
#
loop_
_entity.id
_entity.type
_entity.pdbx_description
1 polymer ?
#
loop_
_entity_poly.entity_id
_entity_poly.type
_entity_poly.pdbx_seq_one_letter_code
_entity_poly.pdbx_strand_id
1 'polypeptide(L)'
;VGQYKWIEMKLFEALGGWVATVPELDIKMRLGTHCYHHAWHADLWHKRLPELREMNPERLTGPANDEVVAFMDAVAEPGEHDQTIEKLVGVYRVLIPHKVAAYTYHLNNTSTITDAPTIRSLKFALQDEMEDWRDGTLMLTSLIQTDEEVQRAADHQAKLEKLLVAAGGICGPGTIGDAYDLSGDPARLTVA
;
A
#
# COMPACT_ATOMS: atom_id res chain seq x y z
N VAL A 1 10.06 2.99 -7.78
CA VAL A 1 9.93 3.71 -6.48
C VAL A 1 8.97 4.90 -6.49
N GLY A 2 8.78 5.60 -7.61
CA GLY A 2 7.91 6.78 -7.65
C GLY A 2 6.42 6.49 -7.39
N GLN A 3 5.90 5.37 -7.92
CA GLN A 3 4.55 4.90 -7.61
C GLN A 3 4.42 4.49 -6.13
N TYR A 4 5.48 3.96 -5.50
CA TYR A 4 5.47 3.67 -4.06
C TYR A 4 5.29 4.95 -3.25
N LYS A 5 6.02 6.02 -3.58
CA LYS A 5 5.80 7.33 -2.95
C LYS A 5 4.33 7.78 -3.06
N TRP A 6 3.72 7.62 -4.24
CA TRP A 6 2.34 8.02 -4.45
C TRP A 6 1.38 7.26 -3.52
N ILE A 7 1.53 5.95 -3.43
CA ILE A 7 0.68 5.09 -2.58
C ILE A 7 0.89 5.38 -1.10
N GLU A 8 2.14 5.51 -0.65
CA GLU A 8 2.44 5.87 0.74
C GLU A 8 1.82 7.22 1.12
N MET A 9 1.89 8.20 0.22
CA MET A 9 1.27 9.50 0.45
C MET A 9 -0.26 9.38 0.52
N LYS A 10 -0.88 8.58 -0.35
CA LYS A 10 -2.33 8.35 -0.32
C LYS A 10 -2.79 7.62 0.94
N LEU A 11 -2.02 6.66 1.42
CA LEU A 11 -2.33 5.98 2.66
C LEU A 11 -2.13 6.90 3.88
N PHE A 12 -1.08 7.71 3.89
CA PHE A 12 -0.89 8.78 4.88
C PHE A 12 -2.11 9.72 4.92
N GLU A 13 -2.55 10.23 3.77
CA GLU A 13 -3.71 11.11 3.65
C GLU A 13 -4.99 10.45 4.20
N ALA A 14 -5.24 9.18 3.83
CA ALA A 14 -6.40 8.43 4.30
C ALA A 14 -6.38 8.23 5.83
N LEU A 15 -5.27 7.73 6.39
CA LEU A 15 -5.17 7.52 7.84
C LEU A 15 -5.26 8.83 8.62
N GLY A 16 -4.63 9.89 8.13
CA GLY A 16 -4.72 11.23 8.73
C GLY A 16 -6.15 11.79 8.70
N GLY A 17 -6.88 11.59 7.60
CA GLY A 17 -8.27 12.02 7.46
C GLY A 17 -9.23 11.31 8.42
N TRP A 18 -8.97 10.02 8.71
CA TRP A 18 -9.82 9.22 9.58
C TRP A 18 -9.66 9.47 11.08
N VAL A 19 -8.66 10.26 11.51
CA VAL A 19 -8.44 10.58 12.94
C VAL A 19 -9.70 11.19 13.59
N ALA A 20 -10.45 11.98 12.82
CA ALA A 20 -11.69 12.59 13.27
C ALA A 20 -12.87 11.60 13.33
N THR A 21 -12.86 10.56 12.49
CA THR A 21 -14.03 9.70 12.27
C THR A 21 -13.93 8.34 12.94
N VAL A 22 -12.75 7.84 13.30
CA VAL A 22 -12.62 6.63 14.13
C VAL A 22 -12.98 6.94 15.59
N PRO A 23 -14.03 6.32 16.18
CA PRO A 23 -14.41 6.56 17.57
C PRO A 23 -13.55 5.80 18.59
N GLU A 24 -12.98 4.64 18.22
CA GLU A 24 -12.19 3.81 19.12
C GLU A 24 -10.81 4.43 19.39
N LEU A 25 -10.54 4.77 20.66
CA LEU A 25 -9.35 5.54 21.04
C LEU A 25 -8.03 4.76 20.81
N ASP A 26 -8.01 3.48 21.16
CA ASP A 26 -6.87 2.60 20.96
C ASP A 26 -6.55 2.43 19.46
N ILE A 27 -7.57 2.26 18.63
CA ILE A 27 -7.42 2.20 17.17
C ILE A 27 -6.89 3.54 16.64
N LYS A 28 -7.47 4.66 17.07
CA LYS A 28 -7.04 6.00 16.68
C LYS A 28 -5.56 6.25 16.99
N MET A 29 -5.09 5.85 18.17
CA MET A 29 -3.68 5.99 18.55
C MET A 29 -2.76 5.19 17.62
N ARG A 30 -3.15 3.96 17.25
CA ARG A 30 -2.40 3.11 16.32
C ARG A 30 -2.37 3.69 14.91
N LEU A 31 -3.51 4.16 14.41
CA LEU A 31 -3.58 4.83 13.11
C LEU A 31 -2.68 6.08 13.07
N GLY A 32 -2.57 6.83 14.18
CA GLY A 32 -1.63 7.95 14.28
C GLY A 32 -0.17 7.54 14.09
N THR A 33 0.24 6.42 14.69
CA THR A 33 1.59 5.87 14.49
C THR A 33 1.81 5.41 13.05
N HIS A 34 0.90 4.60 12.50
CA HIS A 34 1.04 4.07 11.14
C HIS A 34 0.99 5.20 10.08
N CYS A 35 0.18 6.24 10.32
CA CYS A 35 0.14 7.47 9.52
C CYS A 35 1.53 8.11 9.43
N TYR A 36 2.25 8.21 10.55
CA TYR A 36 3.62 8.72 10.55
C TYR A 36 4.59 7.81 9.76
N HIS A 37 4.48 6.48 9.88
CA HIS A 37 5.29 5.55 9.09
C HIS A 37 5.11 5.78 7.58
N HIS A 38 3.86 5.87 7.09
CA HIS A 38 3.59 6.10 5.67
C HIS A 38 4.10 7.46 5.17
N ALA A 39 3.99 8.51 5.99
CA ALA A 39 4.60 9.81 5.66
C ALA A 39 6.14 9.69 5.51
N TRP A 40 6.77 8.96 6.42
CA TRP A 40 8.21 8.72 6.37
C TRP A 40 8.62 7.83 5.19
N HIS A 41 7.86 6.77 4.87
CA HIS A 41 8.09 5.93 3.69
C HIS A 41 8.01 6.76 2.41
N ALA A 42 7.03 7.67 2.29
CA ALA A 42 6.93 8.56 1.15
C ALA A 42 8.19 9.44 0.97
N ASP A 43 8.76 9.95 2.07
CA ASP A 43 10.04 10.68 2.05
C ASP A 43 11.23 9.78 1.69
N LEU A 44 11.28 8.55 2.20
CA LEU A 44 12.29 7.56 1.80
C LEU A 44 12.26 7.33 0.30
N TRP A 45 11.08 7.13 -0.30
CA TRP A 45 10.93 6.93 -1.73
C TRP A 45 11.22 8.18 -2.55
N HIS A 46 10.86 9.35 -2.04
CA HIS A 46 11.20 10.62 -2.67
C HIS A 46 12.72 10.77 -2.84
N LYS A 47 13.48 10.48 -1.78
CA LYS A 47 14.95 10.53 -1.80
C LYS A 47 15.59 9.53 -2.77
N ARG A 48 14.85 8.55 -3.29
CA ARG A 48 15.35 7.56 -4.27
C ARG A 48 15.05 7.96 -5.71
N LEU A 49 14.35 9.07 -5.94
CA LEU A 49 14.10 9.57 -7.28
C LEU A 49 15.40 10.11 -7.91
N PRO A 50 15.51 10.09 -9.24
CA PRO A 50 16.63 10.72 -9.92
C PRO A 50 16.71 12.23 -9.62
N GLU A 51 17.89 12.70 -9.26
CA GLU A 51 18.18 14.12 -8.97
C GLU A 51 18.64 14.90 -10.23
N LEU A 52 18.51 14.30 -11.42
CA LEU A 52 18.93 14.93 -12.67
C LEU A 52 18.05 16.15 -12.98
N ARG A 53 18.69 17.29 -13.26
CA ARG A 53 18.04 18.60 -13.49
C ARG A 53 16.94 18.59 -14.56
N GLU A 54 17.02 17.68 -15.52
CA GLU A 54 16.07 17.56 -16.64
C GLU A 54 14.87 16.65 -16.32
N MET A 55 14.92 15.90 -15.22
CA MET A 55 13.83 15.05 -14.76
C MET A 55 12.93 15.85 -13.83
N ASN A 56 11.63 15.92 -14.13
CA ASN A 56 10.65 16.52 -13.23
C ASN A 56 10.16 15.44 -12.23
N PRO A 57 10.50 15.52 -10.93
CA PRO A 57 10.12 14.51 -9.94
C PRO A 57 8.61 14.35 -9.78
N GLU A 58 7.81 15.39 -10.04
CA GLU A 58 6.35 15.33 -9.94
C GLU A 58 5.79 14.34 -10.96
N ARG A 59 6.33 14.35 -12.18
CA ARG A 59 5.93 13.40 -13.25
C ARG A 59 6.33 11.96 -12.95
N LEU A 60 7.30 11.75 -12.06
CA LEU A 60 7.79 10.42 -11.69
C LEU A 60 7.04 9.83 -10.50
N THR A 61 6.18 10.61 -9.84
CA THR A 61 5.53 10.21 -8.56
C THR A 61 4.00 10.22 -8.66
N GLY A 62 3.48 10.12 -9.88
CA GLY A 62 2.06 9.91 -10.14
C GLY A 62 1.61 8.46 -9.94
N PRO A 63 0.29 8.20 -10.02
CA PRO A 63 -0.26 6.86 -10.02
C PRO A 63 0.21 6.06 -11.23
N ALA A 64 0.12 4.73 -11.16
CA ALA A 64 0.49 3.86 -12.29
C ALA A 64 -0.49 3.96 -13.46
N ASN A 65 -1.79 4.03 -13.15
CA ASN A 65 -2.91 4.13 -14.09
C ASN A 65 -4.15 4.67 -13.34
N ASP A 66 -5.24 4.92 -14.07
CA ASP A 66 -6.49 5.44 -13.51
C ASP A 66 -7.18 4.41 -12.60
N GLU A 67 -6.98 3.12 -12.84
CA GLU A 67 -7.51 2.04 -12.02
C GLU A 67 -6.88 1.99 -10.63
N VAL A 68 -5.58 2.28 -10.49
CA VAL A 68 -4.90 2.44 -9.18
C VAL A 68 -5.49 3.64 -8.43
N VAL A 69 -5.85 4.72 -9.14
CA VAL A 69 -6.55 5.87 -8.53
C VAL A 69 -7.91 5.43 -8.00
N ALA A 70 -8.72 4.76 -8.84
CA ALA A 70 -10.03 4.27 -8.43
C ALA A 70 -9.97 3.29 -7.24
N PHE A 71 -8.94 2.43 -7.20
CA PHE A 71 -8.70 1.55 -6.05
C PHE A 71 -8.38 2.35 -4.78
N MET A 72 -7.45 3.30 -4.83
CA MET A 72 -7.09 4.10 -3.66
C MET A 72 -8.24 4.99 -3.18
N ASP A 73 -9.03 5.54 -4.11
CA ASP A 73 -10.24 6.29 -3.78
C ASP A 73 -11.25 5.40 -3.04
N ALA A 74 -11.42 4.14 -3.47
CA ALA A 74 -12.29 3.18 -2.80
C ALA A 74 -11.74 2.73 -1.42
N VAL A 75 -10.42 2.66 -1.24
CA VAL A 75 -9.80 2.42 0.08
C VAL A 75 -10.08 3.58 1.03
N ALA A 76 -10.05 4.83 0.53
CA ALA A 76 -10.28 6.04 1.32
C ALA A 76 -11.76 6.40 1.52
N GLU A 77 -12.66 5.85 0.69
CA GLU A 77 -14.11 6.11 0.67
C GLU A 77 -14.80 5.99 2.05
N PRO A 78 -14.48 5.02 2.94
CA PRO A 78 -15.14 4.90 4.24
C PRO A 78 -14.87 6.11 5.16
N GLY A 79 -15.77 7.10 5.13
CA GLY A 79 -15.64 8.36 5.85
C GLY A 79 -16.32 8.38 7.23
N GLU A 80 -17.38 7.60 7.43
CA GLU A 80 -18.29 7.75 8.56
C GLU A 80 -17.82 7.06 9.85
N HIS A 81 -18.41 7.43 10.99
CA HIS A 81 -17.99 6.95 12.31
C HIS A 81 -18.25 5.46 12.58
N ASP A 82 -19.22 4.86 11.89
CA ASP A 82 -19.62 3.46 12.02
C ASP A 82 -18.91 2.54 11.03
N GLN A 83 -17.92 3.07 10.29
CA GLN A 83 -17.20 2.38 9.22
C GLN A 83 -15.76 1.99 9.60
N THR A 84 -15.44 1.83 10.88
CA THR A 84 -14.09 1.45 11.31
C THR A 84 -13.65 0.11 10.70
N ILE A 85 -14.57 -0.87 10.58
CA ILE A 85 -14.28 -2.17 9.98
C ILE A 85 -13.82 -2.00 8.52
N GLU A 86 -14.55 -1.23 7.71
CA GLU A 86 -14.23 -1.00 6.30
C GLU A 86 -12.87 -0.30 6.14
N LYS A 87 -12.61 0.75 6.94
CA LYS A 87 -11.31 1.43 6.99
C LYS A 87 -10.16 0.45 7.25
N LEU A 88 -10.28 -0.37 8.29
CA LEU A 88 -9.25 -1.34 8.65
C LEU A 88 -9.11 -2.47 7.64
N VAL A 89 -10.21 -2.94 7.04
CA VAL A 89 -10.17 -3.96 5.98
C VAL A 89 -9.39 -3.44 4.78
N GLY A 90 -9.71 -2.23 4.30
CA GLY A 90 -9.03 -1.66 3.14
C GLY A 90 -7.53 -1.52 3.33
N VAL A 91 -7.09 -1.12 4.52
CA VAL A 91 -5.66 -0.95 4.83
C VAL A 91 -4.99 -2.28 5.14
N TYR A 92 -5.49 -3.05 6.12
CA TYR A 92 -4.74 -4.17 6.71
C TYR A 92 -5.07 -5.53 6.10
N ARG A 93 -6.19 -5.70 5.40
CA ARG A 93 -6.48 -6.94 4.67
C ARG A 93 -6.16 -6.85 3.19
N VAL A 94 -6.11 -5.64 2.62
CA VAL A 94 -5.86 -5.44 1.19
C VAL A 94 -4.56 -4.67 0.96
N LEU A 95 -4.54 -3.35 1.19
CA LEU A 95 -3.45 -2.50 0.72
C LEU A 95 -2.07 -2.87 1.28
N ILE A 96 -1.90 -2.98 2.60
CA ILE A 96 -0.60 -3.28 3.23
C ILE A 96 -0.08 -4.66 2.81
N PRO A 97 -0.87 -5.76 2.84
CA PRO A 97 -0.42 -7.05 2.29
C PRO A 97 0.11 -6.96 0.85
N HIS A 98 -0.56 -6.21 -0.03
CA HIS A 98 -0.12 -6.03 -1.41
C HIS A 98 1.14 -5.14 -1.52
N LYS A 99 1.32 -4.15 -0.63
CA LYS A 99 2.59 -3.40 -0.48
C LYS A 99 3.73 -4.29 -0.04
N VAL A 100 3.53 -5.11 0.98
CA VAL A 100 4.52 -6.08 1.45
C VAL A 100 4.95 -7.00 0.31
N ALA A 101 4.00 -7.52 -0.47
CA ALA A 101 4.30 -8.35 -1.64
C ALA A 101 5.16 -7.60 -2.68
N ALA A 102 4.76 -6.40 -3.07
CA ALA A 102 5.49 -5.58 -4.05
C ALA A 102 6.90 -5.21 -3.57
N TYR A 103 7.05 -4.79 -2.32
CA TYR A 103 8.32 -4.39 -1.74
C TYR A 103 9.25 -5.59 -1.57
N THR A 104 8.72 -6.74 -1.16
CA THR A 104 9.49 -7.99 -1.06
C THR A 104 9.96 -8.45 -2.43
N TYR A 105 9.07 -8.40 -3.44
CA TYR A 105 9.44 -8.72 -4.81
C TYR A 105 10.56 -7.80 -5.32
N HIS A 106 10.44 -6.49 -5.12
CA HIS A 106 11.49 -5.54 -5.51
C HIS A 106 12.81 -5.80 -4.78
N LEU A 107 12.76 -6.07 -3.48
CA LEU A 107 13.94 -6.40 -2.67
C LEU A 107 14.67 -7.64 -3.19
N ASN A 108 13.93 -8.65 -3.65
CA ASN A 108 14.50 -9.91 -4.16
C ASN A 108 15.06 -9.79 -5.58
N ASN A 109 14.64 -8.79 -6.36
CA ASN A 109 15.00 -8.64 -7.78
C ASN A 109 15.91 -7.43 -8.07
N THR A 110 16.38 -6.73 -7.04
CA THR A 110 17.26 -5.56 -7.19
C THR A 110 18.74 -5.91 -6.96
N SER A 111 19.66 -5.18 -7.60
CA SER A 111 21.10 -5.49 -7.57
C SER A 111 21.77 -4.94 -6.33
N THR A 112 22.46 -5.81 -5.58
CA THR A 112 23.19 -5.41 -4.37
C THR A 112 24.39 -4.49 -4.64
N ILE A 113 24.85 -4.41 -5.89
CA ILE A 113 26.01 -3.61 -6.29
C ILE A 113 25.59 -2.16 -6.58
N THR A 114 24.47 -1.98 -7.27
CA THR A 114 24.00 -0.67 -7.76
C THR A 114 22.94 -0.04 -6.86
N ASP A 115 22.13 -0.87 -6.18
CA ASP A 115 20.90 -0.43 -5.54
C ASP A 115 20.94 -0.58 -4.01
N ALA A 116 22.14 -0.68 -3.43
CA ALA A 116 22.32 -0.81 -1.98
C ALA A 116 21.54 0.22 -1.13
N PRO A 117 21.43 1.51 -1.54
CA PRO A 117 20.58 2.46 -0.84
C PRO A 117 19.07 2.14 -0.92
N THR A 118 18.59 1.67 -2.08
CA THR A 118 17.19 1.29 -2.28
C THR A 118 16.85 0.03 -1.47
N ILE A 119 17.74 -0.96 -1.44
CA ILE A 119 17.64 -2.15 -0.59
C ILE A 119 17.48 -1.75 0.87
N ARG A 120 18.26 -0.77 1.34
CA ARG A 120 18.16 -0.27 2.71
C ARG A 120 16.79 0.35 3.00
N SER A 121 16.29 1.20 2.10
CA SER A 121 14.94 1.79 2.24
C SER A 121 13.83 0.72 2.24
N LEU A 122 13.92 -0.28 1.37
CA LEU A 122 12.97 -1.41 1.33
C LEU A 122 12.93 -2.19 2.64
N LYS A 123 14.10 -2.46 3.25
CA LYS A 123 14.15 -3.18 4.52
C LYS A 123 13.50 -2.42 5.67
N PHE A 124 13.68 -1.10 5.72
CA PHE A 124 13.01 -0.29 6.73
C PHE A 124 11.51 -0.26 6.52
N ALA A 125 11.05 0.07 5.30
CA ALA A 125 9.62 0.09 5.01
C ALA A 125 8.97 -1.26 5.27
N LEU A 126 9.57 -2.37 4.81
CA LEU A 126 9.04 -3.71 5.04
C LEU A 126 8.94 -4.08 6.52
N GLN A 127 9.85 -3.61 7.36
CA GLN A 127 9.76 -3.87 8.80
C GLN A 127 8.49 -3.20 9.36
N ASP A 128 8.32 -1.90 9.10
CA ASP A 128 7.18 -1.12 9.58
C ASP A 128 5.86 -1.68 9.01
N GLU A 129 5.78 -1.97 7.70
CA GLU A 129 4.57 -2.52 7.07
C GLU A 129 4.16 -3.88 7.69
N MET A 130 5.13 -4.73 8.07
CA MET A 130 4.85 -6.03 8.69
C MET A 130 4.37 -5.89 10.14
N GLU A 131 4.95 -4.95 10.89
CA GLU A 131 4.52 -4.64 12.26
C GLU A 131 3.11 -4.01 12.25
N ASP A 132 2.87 -3.02 11.38
CA ASP A 132 1.59 -2.34 11.22
C ASP A 132 0.50 -3.30 10.73
N TRP A 133 0.84 -4.22 9.81
CA TRP A 133 -0.08 -5.27 9.36
C TRP A 133 -0.56 -6.17 10.50
N ARG A 134 0.38 -6.62 11.34
CA ARG A 134 0.06 -7.45 12.51
C ARG A 134 -0.82 -6.69 13.49
N ASP A 135 -0.45 -5.46 13.83
CA ASP A 135 -1.19 -4.63 14.78
C ASP A 135 -2.60 -4.33 14.25
N GLY A 136 -2.73 -3.99 12.96
CA GLY A 136 -4.02 -3.77 12.29
C GLY A 136 -4.90 -5.01 12.22
N THR A 137 -4.31 -6.18 11.99
CA THR A 137 -5.03 -7.46 12.02
C THR A 137 -5.59 -7.75 13.41
N LEU A 138 -4.84 -7.45 14.48
CA LEU A 138 -5.33 -7.59 15.85
C LEU A 138 -6.50 -6.65 16.14
N MET A 139 -6.41 -5.37 15.75
CA MET A 139 -7.50 -4.39 15.92
C MET A 139 -8.77 -4.81 15.19
N LEU A 140 -8.64 -5.26 13.94
CA LEU A 140 -9.80 -5.71 13.16
C LEU A 140 -10.44 -6.97 13.76
N THR A 141 -9.62 -7.90 14.25
CA THR A 141 -10.11 -9.11 14.92
C THR A 141 -10.87 -8.77 16.20
N SER A 142 -10.45 -7.75 16.96
CA SER A 142 -11.18 -7.34 18.16
C SER A 142 -12.53 -6.66 17.87
N LEU A 143 -12.69 -6.03 16.70
CA LEU A 143 -13.95 -5.39 16.32
C LEU A 143 -15.02 -6.37 15.82
N ILE A 144 -14.63 -7.46 15.17
CA ILE A 144 -15.58 -8.41 14.58
C ILE A 144 -16.08 -9.36 15.68
N GLN A 145 -17.33 -9.19 16.09
CA GLN A 145 -17.99 -9.95 17.15
C GLN A 145 -19.30 -10.63 16.68
N THR A 146 -19.81 -10.26 15.51
CA THR A 146 -21.09 -10.73 14.97
C THR A 146 -20.97 -11.22 13.53
N ASP A 147 -21.92 -12.05 13.10
CA ASP A 147 -22.00 -12.56 11.72
C ASP A 147 -22.18 -11.41 10.71
N GLU A 148 -22.87 -10.34 11.09
CA GLU A 148 -23.05 -9.15 10.25
C GLU A 148 -21.71 -8.42 10.01
N GLU A 149 -20.89 -8.24 11.03
CA GLU A 149 -19.57 -7.62 10.92
C GLU A 149 -18.60 -8.49 10.11
N VAL A 150 -18.70 -9.82 10.24
CA VAL A 150 -17.96 -10.76 9.38
C VAL A 150 -18.33 -10.53 7.92
N GLN A 151 -19.62 -10.43 7.62
CA GLN A 151 -20.11 -10.23 6.26
C GLN A 151 -19.68 -8.87 5.69
N ARG A 152 -19.83 -7.79 6.46
CA ARG A 152 -19.34 -6.45 6.09
C ARG A 152 -17.87 -6.45 5.72
N ALA A 153 -17.03 -7.06 6.56
CA ALA A 153 -15.60 -7.13 6.32
C ALA A 153 -15.27 -7.91 5.05
N ALA A 154 -15.93 -9.06 4.83
CA ALA A 154 -15.72 -9.89 3.64
C ALA A 154 -16.17 -9.19 2.35
N ASP A 155 -17.34 -8.54 2.35
CA ASP A 155 -17.87 -7.84 1.19
C ASP A 155 -17.01 -6.64 0.79
N HIS A 156 -16.54 -5.86 1.78
CA HIS A 156 -15.66 -4.74 1.52
C HIS A 156 -14.31 -5.21 0.98
N GLN A 157 -13.72 -6.26 1.57
CA GLN A 157 -12.48 -6.86 1.06
C GLN A 157 -12.65 -7.33 -0.39
N ALA A 158 -13.72 -8.05 -0.70
CA ALA A 158 -13.99 -8.55 -2.04
C ALA A 158 -14.20 -7.43 -3.06
N LYS A 159 -14.82 -6.31 -2.68
CA LYS A 159 -14.94 -5.11 -3.53
C LYS A 159 -13.56 -4.57 -3.88
N LEU A 160 -12.70 -4.35 -2.88
CA LEU A 160 -11.38 -3.75 -3.07
C LEU A 160 -10.42 -4.65 -3.85
N GLU A 161 -10.41 -5.96 -3.59
CA GLU A 161 -9.58 -6.91 -4.33
C GLU A 161 -9.92 -6.92 -5.83
N LYS A 162 -11.20 -6.80 -6.20
CA LYS A 162 -11.60 -6.71 -7.62
C LYS A 162 -11.06 -5.45 -8.29
N LEU A 163 -11.08 -4.31 -7.59
CA LEU A 163 -10.51 -3.06 -8.10
C LEU A 163 -8.99 -3.18 -8.26
N LEU A 164 -8.33 -3.82 -7.30
CA LEU A 164 -6.89 -4.01 -7.35
C LEU A 164 -6.45 -4.96 -8.48
N VAL A 165 -7.25 -6.01 -8.75
CA VAL A 165 -7.06 -6.88 -9.92
C VAL A 165 -7.19 -6.08 -11.21
N ALA A 166 -8.21 -5.22 -11.34
CA ALA A 166 -8.37 -4.35 -12.51
C ALA A 166 -7.20 -3.37 -12.66
N ALA A 167 -6.64 -2.89 -11.54
CA ALA A 167 -5.48 -2.01 -11.52
C ALA A 167 -4.15 -2.70 -11.91
N GLY A 168 -4.12 -4.04 -11.90
CA GLY A 168 -2.90 -4.82 -12.09
C GLY A 168 -1.99 -4.83 -10.84
N GLY A 169 -2.57 -4.68 -9.65
CA GLY A 169 -1.81 -4.49 -8.41
C GLY A 169 -1.49 -3.03 -8.13
N ILE A 170 -0.82 -2.78 -7.01
CA ILE A 170 -0.65 -1.43 -6.46
C ILE A 170 0.18 -0.50 -7.38
N CYS A 171 0.96 -1.07 -8.29
CA CYS A 171 1.81 -0.35 -9.24
C CYS A 171 1.63 -0.87 -10.68
N GLY A 172 0.45 -1.41 -11.02
CA GLY A 172 0.24 -2.38 -12.12
C GLY A 172 0.87 -2.06 -13.48
N PRO A 173 1.14 -3.06 -14.35
CA PRO A 173 0.21 -4.08 -14.86
C PRO A 173 0.57 -5.53 -14.46
N GLY A 174 0.58 -5.80 -13.17
CA GLY A 174 0.79 -7.12 -12.57
C GLY A 174 1.96 -7.09 -11.60
N THR A 175 1.93 -6.17 -10.62
CA THR A 175 3.01 -5.64 -9.75
C THR A 175 4.11 -6.59 -9.22
N ILE A 176 3.98 -7.91 -9.35
CA ILE A 176 5.02 -8.91 -9.03
C ILE A 176 5.41 -9.80 -10.23
N GLY A 177 5.13 -9.35 -11.45
CA GLY A 177 5.25 -10.09 -12.71
C GLY A 177 3.96 -10.84 -13.11
N ASP A 178 3.83 -11.19 -14.39
CA ASP A 178 2.76 -12.05 -14.90
C ASP A 178 3.05 -13.52 -14.53
N ALA A 179 2.27 -14.09 -13.61
CA ALA A 179 2.43 -15.48 -13.17
C ALA A 179 2.20 -16.53 -14.28
N TYR A 180 1.65 -16.13 -15.44
CA TYR A 180 1.32 -16.99 -16.57
C TYR A 180 2.11 -16.69 -17.85
N ASP A 181 3.18 -15.90 -17.77
CA ASP A 181 4.09 -15.75 -18.91
C ASP A 181 4.98 -16.99 -19.06
N LEU A 182 4.40 -18.06 -19.63
CA LEU A 182 5.10 -19.29 -20.01
C LEU A 182 5.96 -19.10 -21.28
N SER A 183 6.05 -17.89 -21.85
CA SER A 183 6.77 -17.66 -23.10
C SER A 183 8.29 -17.68 -22.96
N GLY A 184 8.81 -17.63 -21.72
CA GLY A 184 10.24 -17.83 -21.45
C GLY A 184 11.15 -16.80 -22.14
N ASP A 185 10.65 -15.59 -22.40
CA ASP A 185 11.45 -14.51 -23.00
C ASP A 185 12.25 -13.77 -21.89
N PRO A 186 13.58 -13.96 -21.80
CA PRO A 186 14.40 -13.34 -20.77
C PRO A 186 14.57 -11.82 -20.95
N ALA A 187 14.12 -11.23 -22.06
CA ALA A 187 14.33 -9.81 -22.38
C ALA A 187 13.40 -8.84 -21.63
N ARG A 188 12.36 -9.32 -20.94
CA ARG A 188 11.39 -8.47 -20.19
C ARG A 188 11.62 -8.40 -18.68
N LEU A 189 12.55 -9.20 -18.14
CA LEU A 189 12.99 -9.12 -16.74
C LEU A 189 13.85 -7.87 -16.43
N THR A 190 14.20 -7.08 -17.44
CA THR A 190 15.16 -5.97 -17.35
C THR A 190 14.54 -4.58 -17.20
N VAL A 191 13.27 -4.47 -16.84
CA VAL A 191 12.68 -3.15 -16.49
C VAL A 191 12.23 -3.17 -15.03
N ALA A 192 13.20 -2.94 -14.14
CA ALA A 192 13.01 -2.46 -12.78
C ALA A 192 14.05 -1.37 -12.51
#